data_AF-K9YGE4-F1
#
_entry.id   AF-K9YGE4-F1
#
_cell.length_a   1.000
_cell.length_b   1.000
_cell.length_c   1.000
_cell.angle_alpha   90.00
_cell.angle_beta   90.00
_cell.angle_gamma   90.00
#
_symmetry.space_group_name_H-M   'P 1'
#
loop_
_entity.id
_entity.type
_entity.pdbx_description
1 polymer ?
#
loop_
_entity_poly.entity_id
_entity_poly.type
_entity_poly.pdbx_seq_one_letter_code
_entity_poly.pdbx_strand_id
1 'polypeptide(L)'
;MPSSTHFQTLINYISTQVENQLRQNKSNQFDDPLFYAIQFWYYYLSHNQNLNFTNEVKEYIVEKYKNQKVRCFILNREKEWRTIFERKKTNLFGITEIVKSRTRFYSLIDEGLKLLKIENTYMNFIVIFAFVIVAVLFVSYFLNQPKQTTQTKDIEESNRPTNQSYQTTTVEYTAQKPVKQISQQSLILVIPFAKSKLIDSLIKKGNTIITDKNYSNLYDSARYLYLDFSENLDNLLSKIKNNYICEDLDSDIYLVQINLKQPDEGLKANVNPNTRINAFKRLIDLEAKVLGRFPLEAYENMNVYDI
;
A
#
# COMPACT_ATOMS: atom_id res chain seq x y z
N MET A 1 23.67 -21.21 31.69
CA MET A 1 22.83 -20.75 30.56
C MET A 1 21.37 -21.09 30.86
N PRO A 2 20.60 -20.20 31.50
CA PRO A 2 19.17 -20.39 31.71
C PRO A 2 18.40 -19.38 30.83
N SER A 3 17.70 -19.81 29.77
CA SER A 3 16.69 -18.91 29.13
C SER A 3 15.85 -19.49 28.00
N SER A 4 16.26 -20.54 27.28
CA SER A 4 15.46 -21.00 26.11
C SER A 4 14.13 -21.66 26.51
N THR A 5 14.04 -22.24 27.71
CA THR A 5 12.87 -22.98 28.18
C THR A 5 11.70 -22.07 28.49
N HIS A 6 11.91 -20.91 29.13
CA HIS A 6 10.82 -20.02 29.53
C HIS A 6 10.11 -19.41 28.32
N PHE A 7 10.87 -18.94 27.32
CA PHE A 7 10.27 -18.36 26.12
C PHE A 7 9.49 -19.43 25.34
N GLN A 8 10.05 -20.62 25.19
CA GLN A 8 9.36 -21.75 24.55
C GLN A 8 8.05 -22.11 25.27
N THR A 9 8.07 -22.19 26.61
CA THR A 9 6.85 -22.42 27.41
C THR A 9 5.79 -21.35 27.16
N LEU A 10 6.21 -20.10 27.01
CA LEU A 10 5.32 -18.98 26.74
C LEU A 10 4.71 -19.05 25.33
N ILE A 11 5.51 -19.40 24.31
CA ILE A 11 5.01 -19.63 22.94
C ILE A 11 3.95 -20.73 22.94
N ASN A 12 4.22 -21.85 23.61
CA ASN A 12 3.28 -22.97 23.67
C ASN A 12 1.99 -22.58 24.42
N TYR A 13 2.11 -21.82 25.51
CA TYR A 13 0.97 -21.32 26.28
C TYR A 13 0.07 -20.43 25.42
N ILE A 14 0.64 -19.40 24.77
CA ILE A 14 -0.14 -18.48 23.92
C ILE A 14 -0.74 -19.23 22.72
N SER A 15 0.01 -20.15 22.10
CA SER A 15 -0.50 -20.97 20.99
C SER A 15 -1.71 -21.80 21.41
N THR A 16 -1.68 -22.39 22.60
CA THR A 16 -2.83 -23.12 23.16
C THR A 16 -4.03 -22.20 23.39
N GLN A 17 -3.81 -20.97 23.88
CA GLN A 17 -4.90 -20.00 24.06
C GLN A 17 -5.53 -19.59 22.72
N VAL A 18 -4.71 -19.34 21.70
CA VAL A 18 -5.20 -19.01 20.34
C VAL A 18 -6.02 -20.16 19.75
N GLU A 19 -5.53 -21.40 19.85
CA GLU A 19 -6.25 -22.57 19.37
C GLU A 19 -7.61 -22.76 20.08
N ASN A 20 -7.64 -22.58 21.40
CA ASN A 20 -8.89 -22.65 22.17
C ASN A 20 -9.89 -21.60 21.72
N GLN A 21 -9.43 -20.36 21.48
CA GLN A 21 -10.28 -19.27 21.01
C GLN A 21 -10.83 -19.53 19.60
N LEU A 22 -10.01 -20.08 18.70
CA LEU A 22 -10.45 -20.44 17.35
C LEU A 22 -11.49 -21.55 17.34
N ARG A 23 -11.32 -22.58 18.18
CA ARG A 23 -12.29 -23.67 18.32
C ARG A 23 -13.66 -23.16 18.77
N GLN A 24 -13.69 -22.16 19.66
CA GLN A 24 -14.93 -21.54 20.12
C GLN A 24 -15.59 -20.71 19.02
N ASN A 25 -14.81 -19.95 18.25
CA ASN A 25 -15.33 -19.01 17.25
C ASN A 25 -15.52 -19.60 15.85
N LYS A 26 -15.14 -20.87 15.63
CA LYS A 26 -15.26 -21.61 14.36
C LYS A 26 -14.68 -20.87 13.14
N SER A 27 -13.63 -20.07 13.34
CA SER A 27 -12.99 -19.38 12.22
C SER A 27 -11.82 -20.17 11.64
N ASN A 28 -11.71 -20.11 10.31
CA ASN A 28 -10.66 -20.73 9.51
C ASN A 28 -9.80 -19.69 8.76
N GLN A 29 -10.03 -18.40 8.96
CA GLN A 29 -9.25 -17.33 8.32
C GLN A 29 -7.95 -17.11 9.12
N PHE A 30 -6.83 -16.86 8.43
CA PHE A 30 -5.51 -16.66 9.05
C PHE A 30 -5.43 -15.36 9.86
N ASP A 31 -6.23 -14.37 9.49
CA ASP A 31 -6.33 -13.09 10.22
C ASP A 31 -6.74 -13.30 11.69
N ASP A 32 -7.56 -14.32 11.98
CA ASP A 32 -8.09 -14.57 13.32
C ASP A 32 -7.06 -15.13 14.32
N PRO A 33 -6.30 -16.22 14.03
CA PRO A 33 -5.24 -16.66 14.93
C PRO A 33 -4.18 -15.58 15.15
N LEU A 34 -3.82 -14.81 14.13
CA LEU A 34 -2.86 -13.72 14.29
C LEU A 34 -3.39 -12.62 15.20
N PHE A 35 -4.65 -12.21 15.00
CA PHE A 35 -5.31 -11.23 15.84
C PHE A 35 -5.38 -11.70 17.30
N TYR A 36 -5.81 -12.94 17.55
CA TYR A 36 -5.84 -13.49 18.90
C TYR A 36 -4.45 -13.59 19.52
N ALA A 37 -3.43 -14.00 18.75
CA ALA A 37 -2.06 -14.04 19.22
C ALA A 37 -1.56 -12.65 19.65
N ILE A 38 -1.85 -11.61 18.87
CA ILE A 38 -1.52 -10.21 19.22
C ILE A 38 -2.22 -9.80 20.52
N GLN A 39 -3.50 -10.13 20.67
CA GLN A 39 -4.25 -9.81 21.90
C GLN A 39 -3.69 -10.54 23.13
N PHE A 40 -3.37 -11.82 23.01
CA PHE A 40 -2.79 -12.59 24.12
C PHE A 40 -1.40 -12.11 24.48
N TRP A 41 -0.57 -11.73 23.51
CA TRP A 41 0.73 -11.11 23.77
C TRP A 41 0.61 -9.79 24.50
N TYR A 42 -0.27 -8.90 24.02
CA TYR A 42 -0.55 -7.64 24.69
C TYR A 42 -0.97 -7.89 26.15
N TYR A 43 -1.95 -8.77 26.35
CA TYR A 43 -2.47 -9.09 27.68
C TYR A 43 -1.40 -9.65 28.59
N TYR A 44 -0.59 -10.61 28.09
CA TYR A 44 0.48 -11.20 28.86
C TYR A 44 1.53 -10.17 29.27
N LEU A 45 1.98 -9.34 28.33
CA LEU A 45 3.00 -8.32 28.58
C LEU A 45 2.51 -7.20 29.50
N SER A 46 1.23 -6.84 29.46
CA SER A 46 0.66 -5.81 30.34
C SER A 46 0.48 -6.28 31.79
N HIS A 47 0.27 -7.58 32.02
CA HIS A 47 -0.02 -8.12 33.37
C HIS A 47 1.17 -8.82 34.02
N ASN A 48 2.13 -9.31 33.24
CA ASN A 48 3.22 -10.15 33.77
C ASN A 48 4.61 -9.55 33.58
N GLN A 49 4.72 -8.38 32.96
CA GLN A 49 5.98 -7.67 32.81
C GLN A 49 5.83 -6.25 33.37
N ASN A 50 6.89 -5.71 33.96
CA ASN A 50 6.95 -4.30 34.40
C ASN A 50 7.08 -3.35 33.19
N LEU A 51 6.41 -3.67 32.09
CA LEU A 51 6.39 -2.88 30.86
C LEU A 51 5.17 -1.98 30.89
N ASN A 52 5.35 -0.72 30.48
CA ASN A 52 4.28 0.29 30.49
C ASN A 52 3.30 0.11 29.31
N PHE A 53 2.64 -1.06 29.26
CA PHE A 53 1.55 -1.32 28.32
C PHE A 53 0.26 -0.71 28.88
N THR A 54 0.05 0.58 28.57
CA THR A 54 -1.18 1.29 28.90
C THR A 54 -2.31 0.95 27.91
N ASN A 55 -3.55 1.32 28.25
CA ASN A 55 -4.67 1.21 27.30
C ASN A 55 -4.41 2.00 26.00
N GLU A 56 -3.69 3.12 26.07
CA GLU A 56 -3.30 3.90 24.89
C GLU A 56 -2.37 3.10 23.96
N VAL A 57 -1.42 2.36 24.53
CA VAL A 57 -0.56 1.44 23.77
C VAL A 57 -1.40 0.36 23.08
N LYS A 58 -2.41 -0.18 23.78
CA LYS A 58 -3.35 -1.16 23.21
C LYS A 58 -4.07 -0.61 21.99
N GLU A 59 -4.67 0.57 22.16
CA GLU A 59 -5.43 1.23 21.11
C GLU A 59 -4.54 1.53 19.92
N TYR A 60 -3.33 2.05 20.15
CA TYR A 60 -2.33 2.27 19.11
C TYR A 60 -1.97 0.96 18.37
N ILE A 61 -1.68 -0.13 19.09
CA ILE A 61 -1.33 -1.42 18.47
C ILE A 61 -2.50 -1.94 17.64
N VAL A 62 -3.72 -1.88 18.16
CA VAL A 62 -4.92 -2.36 17.46
C VAL A 62 -5.24 -1.49 16.24
N GLU A 63 -5.12 -0.17 16.34
CA GLU A 63 -5.34 0.76 15.24
C GLU A 63 -4.29 0.57 14.14
N LYS A 64 -3.01 0.46 14.52
CA LYS A 64 -1.93 0.21 13.55
C LYS A 64 -2.00 -1.19 12.94
N TYR A 65 -2.45 -2.20 13.68
CA TYR A 65 -2.73 -3.51 13.10
C TYR A 65 -3.85 -3.45 12.05
N LYS A 66 -4.90 -2.66 12.31
CA LYS A 66 -5.98 -2.40 11.36
C LYS A 66 -5.55 -1.54 10.17
N ASN A 67 -4.38 -0.89 10.23
CA ASN A 67 -3.86 -0.10 9.13
C ASN A 67 -3.68 -0.99 7.88
N GLN A 68 -4.19 -0.52 6.75
CA GLN A 68 -4.18 -1.25 5.49
C GLN A 68 -2.79 -1.70 5.05
N LYS A 69 -1.73 -0.90 5.29
CA LYS A 69 -0.35 -1.28 4.95
C LYS A 69 0.16 -2.45 5.79
N VAL A 70 -0.16 -2.46 7.08
CA VAL A 70 0.20 -3.55 8.00
C VAL A 70 -0.59 -4.81 7.65
N ARG A 71 -1.89 -4.67 7.36
CA ARG A 71 -2.74 -5.76 6.89
C ARG A 71 -2.24 -6.36 5.57
N CYS A 72 -1.86 -5.52 4.61
CA CYS A 72 -1.26 -5.97 3.34
C CYS A 72 0.06 -6.73 3.57
N PHE A 73 0.93 -6.24 4.45
CA PHE A 73 2.17 -6.94 4.82
C PHE A 73 1.87 -8.33 5.39
N ILE A 74 0.87 -8.44 6.26
CA ILE A 74 0.44 -9.69 6.86
C ILE A 74 -0.11 -10.67 5.81
N LEU A 75 -1.03 -10.22 4.95
CA LEU A 75 -1.65 -11.06 3.91
C LEU A 75 -0.61 -11.57 2.90
N ASN A 76 0.37 -10.74 2.54
CA ASN A 76 1.46 -11.16 1.67
C ASN A 76 2.33 -12.25 2.31
N ARG A 77 2.61 -12.12 3.62
CA ARG A 77 3.36 -13.14 4.37
C ARG A 77 2.54 -14.41 4.58
N GLU A 78 1.22 -14.31 4.75
CA GLU A 78 0.32 -15.47 4.73
C GLU A 78 0.40 -16.21 3.39
N LYS A 79 0.25 -15.51 2.25
CA LYS A 79 0.30 -16.11 0.90
C LYS A 79 1.63 -16.83 0.67
N GLU A 80 2.73 -16.16 0.99
CA GLU A 80 4.07 -16.76 0.95
C GLU A 80 4.19 -17.98 1.88
N TRP A 81 3.59 -17.93 3.07
CA TRP A 81 3.64 -19.02 4.03
C TRP A 81 2.77 -20.23 3.60
N ARG A 82 1.53 -20.00 3.14
CA ARG A 82 0.63 -21.04 2.63
C ARG A 82 1.24 -21.77 1.45
N THR A 83 1.85 -21.05 0.50
CA THR A 83 2.52 -21.70 -0.64
C THR A 83 3.66 -22.64 -0.24
N ILE A 84 4.31 -22.40 0.91
CA ILE A 84 5.37 -23.25 1.45
C ILE A 84 4.77 -24.45 2.23
N PHE A 85 3.70 -24.25 2.99
CA PHE A 85 3.11 -25.28 3.86
C PHE A 85 2.09 -26.18 3.14
N GLU A 86 1.25 -25.65 2.26
CA GLU A 86 0.25 -26.40 1.51
C GLU A 86 0.88 -27.24 0.38
N ARG A 87 2.07 -26.85 -0.14
CA ARG A 87 2.90 -27.71 -1.01
C ARG A 87 3.36 -29.01 -0.34
N LYS A 88 3.25 -29.15 0.99
CA LYS A 88 3.50 -30.42 1.68
C LYS A 88 2.36 -31.44 1.52
N LYS A 89 1.27 -31.14 0.81
CA LYS A 89 0.13 -32.06 0.69
C LYS A 89 0.04 -32.74 -0.70
N THR A 90 0.70 -33.90 -0.77
CA THR A 90 0.46 -35.10 -1.62
C THR A 90 0.78 -35.08 -3.13
N ASN A 91 1.63 -36.04 -3.53
CA ASN A 91 1.68 -36.62 -4.87
C ASN A 91 1.16 -38.08 -4.86
N LEU A 92 0.74 -38.57 -6.04
CA LEU A 92 0.14 -39.89 -6.32
C LEU A 92 0.98 -41.14 -5.98
N PHE A 93 2.22 -40.97 -5.49
CA PHE A 93 3.11 -42.04 -5.00
C PHE A 93 3.57 -41.88 -3.54
N GLY A 94 2.98 -40.94 -2.79
CA GLY A 94 3.28 -40.77 -1.36
C GLY A 94 4.62 -40.08 -1.03
N ILE A 95 5.45 -39.74 -2.02
CA ILE A 95 6.72 -39.02 -1.81
C ILE A 95 6.49 -37.51 -1.99
N THR A 96 6.72 -36.75 -0.93
CA THR A 96 6.69 -35.29 -0.91
C THR A 96 8.07 -34.74 -1.24
N GLU A 97 8.28 -34.30 -2.49
CA GLU A 97 9.46 -33.53 -2.82
C GLU A 97 9.22 -32.06 -2.49
N ILE A 98 9.92 -31.59 -1.45
CA ILE A 98 9.88 -30.19 -1.03
C ILE A 98 10.69 -29.38 -2.05
N VAL A 99 10.03 -28.82 -3.07
CA VAL A 99 10.62 -27.70 -3.82
C VAL A 99 10.52 -26.46 -2.94
N LYS A 100 11.50 -26.39 -2.02
CA LYS A 100 11.77 -25.30 -1.11
C LYS A 100 12.18 -24.09 -1.95
N SER A 101 11.24 -23.28 -2.41
CA SER A 101 11.56 -21.88 -2.70
C SER A 101 11.82 -21.20 -1.36
N ARG A 102 13.02 -21.42 -0.80
CA ARG A 102 13.46 -20.75 0.42
C ARG A 102 13.59 -19.28 0.08
N THR A 103 12.55 -18.52 0.38
CA THR A 103 12.72 -17.08 0.51
C THR A 103 13.67 -16.85 1.69
N ARG A 104 14.55 -15.85 1.56
CA ARG A 104 15.55 -15.52 2.59
C ARG A 104 14.92 -15.24 3.96
N PHE A 105 13.69 -14.73 3.96
CA PHE A 105 12.90 -14.49 5.17
C PHE A 105 12.52 -15.79 5.89
N TYR A 106 11.98 -16.78 5.17
CA TYR A 106 11.60 -18.05 5.77
C TYR A 106 12.81 -18.81 6.33
N SER A 107 13.95 -18.78 5.63
CA SER A 107 15.17 -19.42 6.15
C SER A 107 15.61 -18.82 7.49
N LEU A 108 15.50 -17.50 7.64
CA LEU A 108 15.83 -16.82 8.90
C LEU A 108 14.85 -17.20 10.02
N ILE A 109 13.55 -17.33 9.71
CA ILE A 109 12.58 -17.77 10.71
C ILE A 109 12.79 -19.23 11.09
N ASP A 110 12.98 -20.15 10.13
CA ASP A 110 13.22 -21.57 10.40
C ASP A 110 14.50 -21.77 11.22
N GLU A 111 15.55 -20.99 10.94
CA GLU A 111 16.78 -20.97 11.72
C GLU A 111 16.54 -20.45 13.15
N GLY A 112 15.76 -19.36 13.30
CA GLY A 112 15.36 -18.85 14.61
C GLY A 112 14.53 -19.85 15.43
N LEU A 113 13.55 -20.52 14.81
CA LEU A 113 12.73 -21.55 15.46
C LEU A 113 13.57 -22.73 15.94
N LYS A 114 14.53 -23.17 15.12
CA LYS A 114 15.48 -24.24 15.47
C LYS A 114 16.37 -23.84 16.64
N LEU A 115 16.91 -22.62 16.63
CA LEU A 115 17.73 -22.10 17.73
C LEU A 115 16.94 -22.06 19.05
N LEU A 116 15.64 -21.77 18.98
CA LEU A 116 14.75 -21.71 20.13
C LEU A 116 14.17 -23.08 20.53
N LYS A 117 14.49 -24.16 19.80
CA LYS A 117 13.93 -25.51 19.97
C LYS A 117 12.41 -25.55 19.92
N ILE A 118 11.80 -24.62 19.17
CA ILE A 118 10.36 -24.53 19.03
C ILE A 118 9.95 -25.44 17.86
N GLU A 119 8.96 -26.30 18.09
CA GLU A 119 8.41 -27.11 17.01
C GLU A 119 7.79 -26.19 15.95
N ASN A 120 8.15 -26.40 14.69
CA ASN A 120 7.69 -25.61 13.55
C ASN A 120 6.25 -26.03 13.17
N THR A 121 5.30 -25.66 14.02
CA THR A 121 3.86 -25.76 13.78
C THR A 121 3.33 -24.42 13.27
N TYR A 122 2.20 -24.46 12.55
CA TYR A 122 1.52 -23.26 12.06
C TYR A 122 1.23 -22.25 13.18
N MET A 123 0.74 -22.73 14.32
CA MET A 123 0.35 -21.86 15.42
C MET A 123 1.54 -21.20 16.10
N ASN A 124 2.60 -21.96 16.38
CA ASN A 124 3.82 -21.41 16.99
C ASN A 124 4.44 -20.32 16.11
N PHE A 125 4.43 -20.50 14.78
CA PHE A 125 4.87 -19.48 13.84
C PHE A 125 4.03 -18.21 13.93
N ILE A 126 2.70 -18.33 13.88
CA ILE A 126 1.79 -17.17 14.00
C ILE A 126 2.03 -16.43 15.31
N VAL A 127 2.16 -17.17 16.42
CA VAL A 127 2.37 -16.58 17.74
C VAL A 127 3.70 -15.84 17.82
N ILE A 128 4.77 -16.35 17.21
CA ILE A 128 6.06 -15.64 17.16
C ILE A 128 5.99 -14.43 16.24
N PHE A 129 5.30 -14.55 15.12
CA PHE A 129 5.09 -13.42 14.21
C PHE A 129 4.28 -12.30 14.87
N ALA A 130 3.23 -12.66 15.61
CA ALA A 130 2.46 -11.73 16.44
C ALA A 130 3.33 -11.04 17.49
N PHE A 131 4.22 -11.77 18.16
CA PHE A 131 5.16 -11.20 19.12
C PHE A 131 6.04 -10.10 18.49
N VAL A 132 6.59 -10.37 17.30
CA VAL A 132 7.40 -9.38 16.57
C VAL A 132 6.57 -8.15 16.22
N ILE A 133 5.34 -8.32 15.74
CA ILE A 133 4.44 -7.19 15.44
C ILE A 133 4.20 -6.34 16.69
N VAL A 134 3.84 -6.97 17.82
CA VAL A 134 3.60 -6.28 19.10
C VAL A 134 4.86 -5.54 19.55
N ALA A 135 6.04 -6.16 19.48
CA ALA A 135 7.30 -5.54 19.88
C ALA A 135 7.64 -4.32 19.00
N VAL A 136 7.51 -4.43 17.67
CA VAL A 136 7.78 -3.33 16.74
C VAL A 136 6.81 -2.17 16.96
N LEU A 137 5.51 -2.45 17.10
CA LEU A 137 4.50 -1.42 17.32
C LEU A 137 4.66 -0.76 18.69
N PHE A 138 5.02 -1.52 19.72
CA PHE A 138 5.35 -0.98 21.03
C PHE A 138 6.53 -0.01 20.96
N VAL A 139 7.65 -0.40 20.37
CA VAL A 139 8.81 0.49 20.21
C VAL A 139 8.46 1.73 19.37
N SER A 140 7.71 1.54 18.28
CA SER A 140 7.22 2.64 17.44
C SER A 140 6.37 3.64 18.21
N TYR A 141 5.51 3.18 19.12
CA TYR A 141 4.70 4.05 19.98
C TYR A 141 5.59 4.94 20.86
N PHE A 142 6.59 4.36 21.54
CA PHE A 142 7.50 5.12 22.40
C PHE A 142 8.38 6.11 21.63
N LEU A 143 8.85 5.75 20.44
CA LEU A 143 9.68 6.63 19.61
C LEU A 143 8.89 7.82 19.05
N ASN A 144 7.59 7.65 18.82
CA ASN A 144 6.73 8.67 18.22
C ASN A 144 5.94 9.49 19.24
N GLN A 145 6.17 9.32 20.55
CA GLN A 145 5.56 10.22 21.52
C GLN A 145 6.14 11.63 21.35
N PRO A 146 5.29 12.66 21.16
CA PRO A 146 5.77 14.03 21.11
C PRO A 146 6.43 14.34 22.46
N LYS A 147 7.72 14.64 22.45
CA LYS A 147 8.43 15.14 23.64
C LYS A 147 7.68 16.39 24.10
N GLN A 148 7.04 16.36 25.26
CA GLN A 148 6.48 17.57 25.87
C GLN A 148 7.65 18.50 26.17
N THR A 149 7.88 19.48 25.30
CA THR A 149 8.81 20.56 25.53
C THR A 149 8.28 21.36 26.71
N THR A 150 8.96 21.27 27.85
CA THR A 150 8.79 22.17 28.98
C THR A 150 9.03 23.60 28.48
N GLN A 151 7.95 24.34 28.23
CA GLN A 151 8.02 25.76 27.89
C GLN A 151 8.39 26.55 29.15
N THR A 152 9.66 26.89 29.28
CA THR A 152 10.09 28.06 30.02
C THR A 152 9.59 29.29 29.25
N LYS A 153 8.58 29.97 29.80
CA LYS A 153 8.21 31.33 29.40
C LYS A 153 9.35 32.27 29.76
N ASP A 154 9.86 33.00 28.79
CA ASP A 154 10.40 34.36 28.96
C ASP A 154 10.53 35.05 27.60
N ILE A 155 10.59 36.39 27.64
CA ILE A 155 10.77 37.38 26.57
C ILE A 155 9.43 37.89 26.00
N GLU A 156 8.83 38.92 26.60
CA GLU A 156 9.16 40.36 26.51
C GLU A 156 8.76 41.03 25.18
N GLU A 157 7.96 42.07 25.36
CA GLU A 157 7.55 43.08 24.39
C GLU A 157 8.76 43.83 23.81
N SER A 158 8.71 44.22 22.53
CA SER A 158 9.04 45.60 22.13
C SER A 158 8.65 45.92 20.68
N ASN A 159 7.52 46.59 20.56
CA ASN A 159 7.26 47.81 19.77
C ASN A 159 8.20 48.24 18.60
N ARG A 160 7.62 48.17 17.38
CA ARG A 160 7.28 49.32 16.49
C ARG A 160 8.41 49.95 15.59
N PRO A 161 8.07 50.83 14.61
CA PRO A 161 8.08 50.53 13.17
C PRO A 161 8.97 51.49 12.32
N THR A 162 8.85 51.45 10.98
CA THR A 162 8.73 52.61 10.05
C THR A 162 9.68 52.61 8.82
N ASN A 163 9.04 52.63 7.63
CA ASN A 163 9.37 53.24 6.31
C ASN A 163 10.79 53.13 5.70
N GLN A 164 10.89 52.76 4.41
CA GLN A 164 10.90 53.71 3.27
C GLN A 164 11.12 53.00 1.91
N SER A 165 10.49 53.60 0.90
CA SER A 165 10.49 53.30 -0.54
C SER A 165 11.85 53.52 -1.19
N TYR A 166 12.19 52.78 -2.27
CA TYR A 166 12.70 53.35 -3.53
C TYR A 166 12.34 52.50 -4.75
N GLN A 167 11.87 53.17 -5.80
CA GLN A 167 11.61 52.67 -7.15
C GLN A 167 12.93 52.41 -7.91
N THR A 168 12.93 51.44 -8.83
CA THR A 168 13.78 51.54 -10.02
C THR A 168 13.14 50.84 -11.22
N THR A 169 12.88 51.64 -12.24
CA THR A 169 12.43 51.28 -13.59
C THR A 169 13.57 50.66 -14.39
N THR A 170 13.37 49.52 -15.07
CA THR A 170 14.27 49.13 -16.18
C THR A 170 13.54 48.35 -17.29
N VAL A 171 13.27 49.07 -18.38
CA VAL A 171 13.39 48.78 -19.83
C VAL A 171 13.03 47.40 -20.39
N GLU A 172 12.12 47.45 -21.37
CA GLU A 172 11.73 46.43 -22.34
C GLU A 172 12.92 45.78 -23.07
N TYR A 173 12.88 44.45 -23.17
CA TYR A 173 13.49 43.72 -24.27
C TYR A 173 12.45 42.77 -24.88
N THR A 174 12.03 43.08 -26.10
CA THR A 174 11.26 42.21 -26.98
C THR A 174 12.15 41.06 -27.47
N ALA A 175 12.19 39.98 -26.68
CA ALA A 175 12.76 38.71 -27.12
C ALA A 175 11.72 37.93 -27.93
N GLN A 176 12.12 37.55 -29.15
CA GLN A 176 11.35 36.77 -30.11
C GLN A 176 10.68 35.55 -29.46
N LYS A 177 9.39 35.35 -29.75
CA LYS A 177 8.62 34.17 -29.34
C LYS A 177 9.42 32.90 -29.69
N PRO A 178 9.80 32.07 -28.71
CA PRO A 178 10.26 30.74 -29.02
C PRO A 178 9.11 30.01 -29.71
N VAL A 179 9.41 29.36 -30.84
CA VAL A 179 8.51 28.42 -31.51
C VAL A 179 7.96 27.49 -30.44
N LYS A 180 6.64 27.53 -30.20
CA LYS A 180 5.95 26.73 -29.19
C LYS A 180 6.31 25.26 -29.42
N GLN A 181 7.20 24.73 -28.59
CA GLN A 181 7.34 23.28 -28.41
C GLN A 181 5.96 22.79 -28.01
N ILE A 182 5.33 21.98 -28.85
CA ILE A 182 4.03 21.39 -28.56
C ILE A 182 4.29 20.41 -27.41
N SER A 183 3.97 20.81 -26.17
CA SER A 183 4.03 19.91 -25.02
C SER A 183 3.05 18.77 -25.28
N GLN A 184 3.57 17.55 -25.37
CA GLN A 184 2.75 16.35 -25.48
C GLN A 184 1.94 16.21 -24.17
N GLN A 185 0.61 16.15 -24.29
CA GLN A 185 -0.29 15.94 -23.15
C GLN A 185 -0.53 14.44 -22.98
N SER A 186 -0.43 13.93 -21.76
CA SER A 186 -0.78 12.56 -21.41
C SER A 186 -2.11 12.53 -20.67
N LEU A 187 -3.01 11.63 -21.08
CA LEU A 187 -4.23 11.30 -20.37
C LEU A 187 -3.99 10.02 -19.55
N ILE A 188 -4.26 10.08 -18.26
CA ILE A 188 -4.28 8.91 -17.38
C ILE A 188 -5.72 8.60 -17.00
N LEU A 189 -6.13 7.36 -17.25
CA LEU A 189 -7.41 6.82 -16.83
C LEU A 189 -7.22 5.99 -15.57
N VAL A 190 -8.05 6.24 -14.56
CA VAL A 190 -8.16 5.39 -13.36
C VAL A 190 -9.34 4.44 -13.54
N ILE A 191 -9.03 3.15 -13.71
CA ILE A 191 -10.03 2.10 -13.96
C ILE A 191 -10.08 1.17 -12.74
N PRO A 192 -11.23 0.99 -12.07
CA PRO A 192 -11.34 0.06 -10.95
C PRO A 192 -11.01 -1.38 -11.33
N PHE A 193 -10.43 -2.16 -10.40
CA PHE A 193 -10.10 -3.57 -10.60
C PHE A 193 -11.31 -4.42 -10.98
N ALA A 194 -12.51 -4.06 -10.50
CA ALA A 194 -13.77 -4.69 -10.91
C ALA A 194 -14.04 -4.68 -12.43
N LYS A 195 -13.34 -3.81 -13.18
CA LYS A 195 -13.37 -3.73 -14.66
C LYS A 195 -12.17 -4.45 -15.32
N SER A 196 -11.48 -5.34 -14.60
CA SER A 196 -10.28 -6.08 -15.05
C SER A 196 -10.45 -6.79 -16.39
N LYS A 197 -11.64 -7.28 -16.74
CA LYS A 197 -11.90 -7.89 -18.07
C LYS A 197 -11.53 -6.98 -19.24
N LEU A 198 -11.76 -5.67 -19.11
CA LEU A 198 -11.34 -4.70 -20.12
C LEU A 198 -9.81 -4.61 -20.16
N ILE A 199 -9.18 -4.52 -18.98
CA ILE A 199 -7.74 -4.40 -18.82
C ILE A 199 -7.01 -5.64 -19.32
N ASP A 200 -7.51 -6.85 -19.07
CA ASP A 200 -6.93 -8.10 -19.57
C ASP A 200 -6.87 -8.12 -21.10
N SER A 201 -7.88 -7.54 -21.76
CA SER A 201 -7.90 -7.38 -23.22
C SER A 201 -6.84 -6.39 -23.72
N LEU A 202 -6.52 -5.37 -22.90
CA LEU A 202 -5.48 -4.38 -23.18
C LEU A 202 -4.07 -4.95 -22.94
N ILE A 203 -3.87 -5.66 -21.83
CA ILE A 203 -2.59 -6.27 -21.41
C ILE A 203 -2.18 -7.40 -22.35
N LYS A 204 -3.09 -8.29 -22.76
CA LYS A 204 -2.77 -9.42 -23.65
C LYS A 204 -2.20 -8.99 -25.00
N LYS A 205 -2.43 -7.75 -25.42
CA LYS A 205 -1.91 -7.18 -26.66
C LYS A 205 -0.65 -6.33 -26.48
N GLY A 206 -0.17 -6.16 -25.22
CA GLY A 206 0.97 -5.33 -24.86
C GLY A 206 0.62 -3.84 -24.90
N ASN A 207 0.25 -3.35 -26.09
CA ASN A 207 -0.24 -2.01 -26.37
C ASN A 207 -1.48 -2.13 -27.26
N THR A 208 -2.60 -1.53 -26.84
CA THR A 208 -3.85 -1.63 -27.62
C THR A 208 -4.18 -0.30 -28.27
N ILE A 209 -4.37 -0.33 -29.59
CA ILE A 209 -4.92 0.79 -30.33
C ILE A 209 -6.41 0.92 -29.97
N ILE A 210 -6.81 2.14 -29.61
CA ILE A 210 -8.20 2.48 -29.36
C ILE A 210 -8.94 2.49 -30.70
N THR A 211 -10.10 1.85 -30.74
CA THR A 211 -10.94 1.65 -31.93
C THR A 211 -12.35 2.15 -31.66
N ASP A 212 -13.13 2.33 -32.71
CA ASP A 212 -14.57 2.60 -32.63
C ASP A 212 -15.36 1.63 -31.73
N LYS A 213 -14.84 0.40 -31.56
CA LYS A 213 -15.50 -0.66 -30.77
C LYS A 213 -15.13 -0.64 -29.29
N ASN A 214 -14.07 0.06 -28.88
CA ASN A 214 -13.58 0.01 -27.49
C ASN A 214 -13.48 1.38 -26.80
N TYR A 215 -13.57 2.50 -27.51
CA TYR A 215 -13.49 3.83 -26.89
C TYR A 215 -14.63 4.06 -25.87
N SER A 216 -15.83 3.56 -26.15
CA SER A 216 -16.98 3.65 -25.24
C SER A 216 -16.74 2.84 -23.97
N ASN A 217 -16.20 1.62 -24.10
CA ASN A 217 -15.87 0.78 -22.97
C ASN A 217 -14.78 1.42 -22.08
N LEU A 218 -13.82 2.14 -22.67
CA LEU A 218 -12.83 2.92 -21.94
C LEU A 218 -13.47 4.06 -21.15
N TYR A 219 -14.39 4.81 -21.79
CA TYR A 219 -15.15 5.87 -21.14
C TYR A 219 -15.98 5.32 -19.97
N ASP A 220 -16.76 4.25 -20.18
CA ASP A 220 -17.65 3.67 -19.17
C ASP A 220 -16.91 2.96 -18.02
N SER A 221 -15.64 2.60 -18.24
CA SER A 221 -14.82 1.89 -17.23
C SER A 221 -13.92 2.83 -16.45
N ALA A 222 -13.61 4.01 -16.97
CA ALA A 222 -12.83 5.01 -16.27
C ALA A 222 -13.69 5.69 -15.21
N ARG A 223 -13.20 5.68 -13.97
CA ARG A 223 -13.85 6.37 -12.85
C ARG A 223 -13.30 7.80 -12.70
N TYR A 224 -12.00 7.95 -12.87
CA TYR A 224 -11.32 9.23 -12.77
C TYR A 224 -10.37 9.47 -13.95
N LEU A 225 -10.13 10.75 -14.21
CA LEU A 225 -9.22 11.25 -15.22
C LEU A 225 -8.13 12.11 -14.60
N TYR A 226 -6.93 12.04 -15.16
CA TYR A 226 -5.84 12.96 -14.88
C TYR A 226 -5.17 13.37 -16.19
N LEU A 227 -4.94 14.67 -16.34
CA LEU A 227 -4.24 15.25 -17.49
C LEU A 227 -2.89 15.77 -17.03
N ASP A 228 -1.82 15.23 -17.59
CA ASP A 228 -0.46 15.69 -17.36
C ASP A 228 0.09 16.36 -18.63
N PHE A 229 0.87 17.41 -18.45
CA PHE A 229 1.58 18.12 -19.50
C PHE A 229 3.10 17.94 -19.38
N SER A 230 3.59 17.08 -18.47
CA SER A 230 4.99 17.01 -18.07
C SER A 230 5.54 15.59 -17.83
N GLU A 231 6.86 15.47 -17.75
CA GLU A 231 7.63 14.25 -17.38
C GLU A 231 7.43 13.81 -15.90
N ASN A 232 6.46 14.37 -15.17
CA ASN A 232 6.23 14.06 -13.76
C ASN A 232 5.59 12.70 -13.50
N LEU A 233 5.01 12.07 -14.52
CA LEU A 233 4.40 10.76 -14.41
C LEU A 233 5.38 9.70 -13.89
N ASP A 234 6.62 9.66 -14.38
CA ASP A 234 7.59 8.65 -13.96
C ASP A 234 8.02 8.85 -12.51
N ASN A 235 8.20 10.11 -12.08
CA ASN A 235 8.47 10.43 -10.67
C ASN A 235 7.30 10.01 -9.79
N LEU A 236 6.07 10.31 -10.21
CA LEU A 236 4.85 9.92 -9.49
C LEU A 236 4.69 8.40 -9.41
N LEU A 237 4.88 7.67 -10.52
CA LEU A 237 4.85 6.21 -10.56
C LEU A 237 5.96 5.58 -9.71
N SER A 238 7.16 6.18 -9.67
CA SER A 238 8.26 5.67 -8.84
C SER A 238 7.93 5.74 -7.33
N LYS A 239 7.25 6.80 -6.88
CA LYS A 239 6.77 6.94 -5.50
C LYS A 239 5.68 5.93 -5.13
N ILE A 240 4.84 5.58 -6.11
CA ILE A 240 3.75 4.61 -5.93
C ILE A 240 4.29 3.17 -5.92
N LYS A 241 5.14 2.81 -6.91
CA LYS A 241 5.70 1.45 -7.06
C LYS A 241 6.54 1.01 -5.87
N ASN A 242 7.26 1.94 -5.22
CA ASN A 242 8.06 1.63 -4.03
C ASN A 242 7.21 1.28 -2.79
N ASN A 243 5.91 1.54 -2.82
CA ASN A 243 5.00 1.36 -1.67
C ASN A 243 3.92 0.29 -1.89
N TYR A 244 3.83 -0.32 -3.07
CA TYR A 244 2.79 -1.29 -3.39
C TYR A 244 3.32 -2.72 -3.37
N ILE A 245 2.78 -3.54 -2.46
CA ILE A 245 3.21 -4.93 -2.27
C ILE A 245 2.01 -5.90 -2.33
N CYS A 246 0.75 -5.45 -2.40
CA CYS A 246 -0.41 -6.34 -2.24
C CYS A 246 -1.12 -6.60 -3.57
N GLU A 247 -0.99 -7.81 -4.11
CA GLU A 247 -1.89 -8.32 -5.14
C GLU A 247 -3.19 -8.82 -4.47
N ASP A 248 -4.35 -8.51 -5.05
CA ASP A 248 -5.67 -9.11 -4.76
C ASP A 248 -6.59 -8.38 -3.76
N LEU A 249 -6.58 -7.05 -3.75
CA LEU A 249 -7.70 -6.29 -3.18
C LEU A 249 -8.72 -5.92 -4.28
N ASP A 250 -10.01 -6.14 -4.02
CA ASP A 250 -11.12 -5.72 -4.88
C ASP A 250 -11.18 -4.19 -5.09
N SER A 251 -10.52 -3.44 -4.20
CA SER A 251 -10.40 -1.99 -4.23
C SER A 251 -9.28 -1.47 -5.13
N ASP A 252 -8.46 -2.35 -5.70
CA ASP A 252 -7.34 -1.92 -6.55
C ASP A 252 -7.83 -1.18 -7.80
N ILE A 253 -6.90 -0.50 -8.44
CA ILE A 253 -7.12 0.26 -9.68
C ILE A 253 -6.06 -0.13 -10.71
N TYR A 254 -6.39 0.14 -11.97
CA TYR A 254 -5.44 0.17 -13.07
C TYR A 254 -5.27 1.61 -13.53
N LEU A 255 -4.02 1.97 -13.82
CA LEU A 255 -3.70 3.23 -14.50
C LEU A 255 -3.41 2.93 -15.96
N VAL A 256 -4.15 3.59 -16.86
CA VAL A 256 -3.97 3.48 -18.31
C VAL A 256 -3.54 4.83 -18.86
N GLN A 257 -2.36 4.87 -19.49
CA GLN A 257 -1.83 6.06 -20.15
C GLN A 257 -2.19 6.08 -21.62
N ILE A 258 -2.62 7.25 -22.09
CA ILE A 258 -2.85 7.54 -23.51
C ILE A 258 -2.13 8.85 -23.83
N ASN A 259 -1.19 8.80 -24.76
CA ASN A 259 -0.48 10.00 -25.21
C ASN A 259 -1.31 10.71 -26.28
N LEU A 260 -1.66 11.97 -26.03
CA LEU A 260 -2.50 12.75 -26.93
C LEU A 260 -1.64 13.41 -28.01
N LYS A 261 -2.16 13.43 -29.25
CA LYS A 261 -1.53 14.12 -30.38
C LYS A 261 -1.44 15.63 -30.15
N GLN A 262 -2.42 16.18 -29.45
CA GLN A 262 -2.52 17.59 -29.11
C GLN A 262 -3.35 17.74 -27.82
N PRO A 263 -3.21 18.86 -27.09
CA PRO A 263 -4.07 19.14 -25.95
C PRO A 263 -5.56 19.13 -26.33
N ASP A 264 -6.39 18.46 -25.53
CA ASP A 264 -7.84 18.39 -25.76
C ASP A 264 -8.63 18.99 -24.59
N GLU A 265 -9.23 20.15 -24.83
CA GLU A 265 -10.10 20.84 -23.87
C GLU A 265 -11.30 20.02 -23.43
N GLY A 266 -11.79 19.13 -24.31
CA GLY A 266 -12.92 18.24 -24.02
C GLY A 266 -12.59 17.12 -23.04
N LEU A 267 -11.32 16.97 -22.64
CA LEU A 267 -10.92 16.04 -21.58
C LEU A 267 -10.83 16.71 -20.21
N LYS A 268 -10.83 18.05 -20.10
CA LYS A 268 -10.64 18.76 -18.82
C LYS A 268 -11.73 18.48 -17.79
N ALA A 269 -11.45 18.85 -16.54
CA ALA A 269 -12.45 18.87 -15.47
C ALA A 269 -13.65 19.79 -15.84
N ASN A 270 -14.83 19.48 -15.32
CA ASN A 270 -16.06 20.28 -15.45
C ASN A 270 -16.58 20.52 -16.89
N VAL A 271 -16.21 19.67 -17.85
CA VAL A 271 -16.84 19.69 -19.18
C VAL A 271 -18.15 18.92 -19.17
N ASN A 272 -19.06 19.27 -20.08
CA ASN A 272 -20.31 18.52 -20.20
C ASN A 272 -20.07 17.07 -20.72
N PRO A 273 -20.93 16.10 -20.36
CA PRO A 273 -20.74 14.69 -20.74
C PRO A 273 -20.67 14.45 -22.26
N ASN A 274 -21.45 15.18 -23.06
CA ASN A 274 -21.44 15.02 -24.52
C ASN A 274 -20.11 15.46 -25.14
N THR A 275 -19.54 16.57 -24.65
CA THR A 275 -18.20 17.04 -25.02
C THR A 275 -17.14 16.03 -24.63
N ARG A 276 -17.26 15.42 -23.44
CA ARG A 276 -16.33 14.40 -22.94
C ARG A 276 -16.38 13.12 -23.77
N ILE A 277 -17.58 12.62 -24.09
CA ILE A 277 -17.76 11.46 -24.99
C ILE A 277 -17.15 11.74 -26.37
N ASN A 278 -17.37 12.94 -26.91
CA ASN A 278 -16.77 13.33 -28.18
C ASN A 278 -15.24 13.45 -28.10
N ALA A 279 -14.69 13.82 -26.94
CA ALA A 279 -13.25 13.80 -26.68
C ALA A 279 -12.71 12.36 -26.64
N PHE A 280 -13.42 11.43 -26.01
CA PHE A 280 -13.06 10.01 -26.03
C PHE A 280 -13.08 9.41 -27.43
N LYS A 281 -14.01 9.82 -28.31
CA LYS A 281 -13.99 9.43 -29.73
C LYS A 281 -12.72 9.89 -30.45
N ARG A 282 -12.16 11.05 -30.07
CA ARG A 282 -10.90 11.55 -30.66
C ARG A 282 -9.66 10.76 -30.20
N LEU A 283 -9.83 9.86 -29.22
CA LEU A 283 -8.77 8.94 -28.79
C LEU A 283 -8.62 7.73 -29.73
N ILE A 284 -9.52 7.55 -30.70
CA ILE A 284 -9.40 6.49 -31.70
C ILE A 284 -8.06 6.62 -32.44
N ASP A 285 -7.47 5.48 -32.76
CA ASP A 285 -6.13 5.32 -33.33
C ASP A 285 -4.98 5.76 -32.40
N LEU A 286 -5.26 6.09 -31.14
CA LEU A 286 -4.22 6.30 -30.13
C LEU A 286 -3.93 5.00 -29.38
N GLU A 287 -2.71 4.91 -28.85
CA GLU A 287 -2.24 3.78 -28.08
C GLU A 287 -2.61 3.94 -26.60
N ALA A 288 -3.29 2.93 -26.05
CA ALA A 288 -3.53 2.80 -24.62
C ALA A 288 -2.51 1.83 -24.01
N LYS A 289 -1.73 2.34 -23.05
CA LYS A 289 -0.70 1.59 -22.32
C LYS A 289 -1.10 1.40 -20.86
N VAL A 290 -1.18 0.15 -20.41
CA VAL A 290 -1.43 -0.16 -19.00
C VAL A 290 -0.12 0.01 -18.22
N LEU A 291 -0.11 0.95 -17.26
CA LEU A 291 1.08 1.26 -16.46
C LEU A 291 1.32 0.26 -15.33
N GLY A 292 0.24 -0.38 -14.87
CA GLY A 292 0.24 -1.36 -13.80
C GLY A 292 -1.07 -1.39 -13.04
N ARG A 293 -1.15 -2.36 -12.13
CA ARG A 293 -2.14 -2.45 -11.06
C ARG A 293 -1.58 -1.71 -9.84
N PHE A 294 -2.42 -0.92 -9.19
CA PHE A 294 -2.05 -0.05 -8.09
C PHE A 294 -3.13 -0.08 -7.00
N PRO A 295 -2.78 0.28 -5.75
CA PRO A 295 -3.77 0.39 -4.69
C PRO A 295 -4.64 1.63 -4.92
N LEU A 296 -5.84 1.67 -4.34
CA LEU A 296 -6.77 2.79 -4.53
C LEU A 296 -6.13 4.15 -4.19
N GLU A 297 -5.28 4.17 -3.16
CA GLU A 297 -4.63 5.38 -2.66
C GLU A 297 -3.57 5.95 -3.62
N ALA A 298 -3.19 5.20 -4.66
CA ALA A 298 -2.17 5.64 -5.62
C ALA A 298 -2.56 6.91 -6.39
N TYR A 299 -3.86 7.13 -6.62
CA TYR A 299 -4.30 8.36 -7.27
C TYR A 299 -4.59 9.50 -6.29
N GLU A 300 -4.54 9.32 -4.96
CA GLU A 300 -4.88 10.38 -4.00
C GLU A 300 -3.98 11.62 -4.13
N ASN A 301 -2.74 11.42 -4.56
CA ASN A 301 -1.78 12.50 -4.83
C ASN A 301 -1.75 12.92 -6.30
N MET A 302 -2.58 12.30 -7.14
CA MET A 302 -2.86 12.77 -8.48
C MET A 302 -4.04 13.74 -8.37
N ASN A 303 -3.97 14.91 -8.99
CA ASN A 303 -5.11 15.82 -9.08
C ASN A 303 -6.15 15.27 -10.08
N VAL A 304 -6.68 14.08 -9.80
CA VAL A 304 -7.70 13.41 -10.59
C VAL A 304 -9.05 14.07 -10.41
N TYR A 305 -9.92 13.92 -11.39
CA TYR A 305 -11.31 14.38 -11.34
C TYR A 305 -12.26 13.33 -11.93
N ASP A 306 -13.52 13.38 -11.48
CA ASP A 306 -14.57 12.48 -11.93
C ASP A 306 -14.91 12.67 -13.42
N ILE A 307 -15.28 11.55 -14.05
CA ILE A 307 -15.79 11.50 -15.42
C ILE A 307 -17.25 11.93 -15.55
#